data_AF-A0A3S1T6G8-F1
#
_entry.id   AF-A0A3S1T6G8-F1
#
_cell.length_a   1.000
_cell.length_b   1.000
_cell.length_c   1.000
_cell.angle_alpha   90.00
_cell.angle_beta   90.00
_cell.angle_gamma   90.00
#
_symmetry.space_group_name_H-M   'P 1'
#
loop_
_entity.id
_entity.type
_entity.pdbx_description
1 polymer ?
#
loop_
_entity_poly.entity_id
_entity_poly.type
_entity_poly.pdbx_seq_one_letter_code
_entity_poly.pdbx_strand_id
1 'polypeptide(L)' 'MPLLLKGSCRCNAVRFEVESHTPAPFMLCYCSICRKQQGGGGFAINLGADNETLNIRGK' A
#
# COMPACT_ATOMS: atom_id res chain seq x y z
N MET A 1 -0.57 5.41 -18.55
CA MET A 1 -1.10 4.03 -18.42
C MET A 1 -0.92 3.61 -16.97
N PRO A 2 -2.01 3.30 -16.25
CA PRO A 2 -1.88 2.79 -14.89
C PRO A 2 -1.15 1.45 -14.86
N LEU A 3 -0.38 1.21 -13.81
CA LEU A 3 0.25 -0.06 -13.51
C LEU A 3 -0.64 -0.82 -12.52
N LEU A 4 -0.85 -2.12 -12.75
CA LEU A 4 -1.53 -2.97 -11.78
C LEU A 4 -0.58 -3.35 -10.64
N LEU A 5 -0.83 -2.80 -9.44
CA LEU A 5 -0.15 -3.19 -8.21
C LEU A 5 -0.77 -4.47 -7.65
N LYS A 6 0.09 -5.38 -7.17
CA LYS A 6 -0.32 -6.60 -6.48
C LYS A 6 0.38 -6.66 -5.13
N GLY A 7 -0.37 -6.92 -4.07
CA GLY A 7 0.19 -6.99 -2.73
C GLY A 7 -0.56 -7.94 -1.82
N SER A 8 0.01 -8.20 -0.65
CA SER A 8 -0.59 -9.03 0.39
C SER A 8 -0.21 -8.51 1.77
N CYS A 9 -1.01 -8.87 2.78
CA CYS A 9 -0.56 -8.73 4.17
C CYS A 9 0.58 -9.73 4.44
N ARG A 10 1.38 -9.46 5.48
CA ARG A 10 2.58 -10.26 5.80
C ARG A 10 2.29 -11.75 6.00
N CYS A 11 1.12 -12.11 6.53
CA CYS A 11 0.70 -13.49 6.73
C CYS A 11 0.00 -14.11 5.51
N ASN A 12 -0.17 -13.38 4.41
CA ASN A 12 -0.86 -13.81 3.18
C ASN A 12 -2.35 -14.18 3.33
N ALA A 13 -2.98 -13.89 4.48
CA ALA A 13 -4.41 -14.08 4.68
C ALA A 13 -5.25 -13.17 3.76
N VAL A 14 -4.73 -11.97 3.46
CA VAL A 14 -5.33 -10.97 2.58
C VAL A 14 -4.40 -10.69 1.40
N ARG A 15 -4.96 -10.64 0.19
CA ARG A 15 -4.31 -10.21 -1.06
C ARG A 15 -5.12 -9.10 -1.70
N PHE A 16 -4.46 -8.18 -2.38
CA PHE A 16 -5.12 -7.13 -3.13
C PHE A 16 -4.46 -6.89 -4.49
N GLU A 17 -5.27 -6.41 -5.43
CA GLU A 17 -4.83 -5.84 -6.69
C GLU A 17 -5.49 -4.47 -6.87
N VAL A 18 -4.76 -3.49 -7.40
CA VAL A 18 -5.27 -2.13 -7.60
C VAL A 18 -4.49 -1.42 -8.71
N GLU A 19 -5.15 -0.59 -9.51
CA GLU A 19 -4.48 0.24 -10.52
C GLU A 19 -3.85 1.48 -9.87
N SER A 20 -2.63 1.81 -10.30
CA SER A 20 -1.89 2.96 -9.80
C SER A 20 -1.23 3.72 -10.95
N HIS A 21 -1.40 5.04 -10.96
CA HIS A 21 -0.63 5.93 -11.82
C HIS A 21 0.76 6.24 -11.26
N THR A 22 1.03 5.88 -10.01
CA THR A 22 2.23 6.24 -9.27
C THR A 22 2.76 5.06 -8.44
N PRO A 23 3.02 3.89 -9.04
CA PRO A 23 3.60 2.75 -8.32
C PRO A 23 5.03 3.06 -7.83
N ALA A 24 5.72 3.93 -8.56
CA ALA A 24 6.99 4.53 -8.18
C ALA A 24 7.10 5.92 -8.83
N PRO A 25 7.77 6.89 -8.18
CA PRO A 25 8.32 6.82 -6.83
C PRO A 25 7.22 6.79 -5.75
N PHE A 26 7.46 6.07 -4.64
CA PHE A 26 6.56 6.04 -3.47
C PHE A 26 7.05 7.00 -2.38
N MET A 27 6.16 7.42 -1.48
CA MET A 27 6.48 8.38 -0.42
C MET A 27 6.71 7.66 0.92
N LEU A 28 7.72 8.10 1.66
CA LEU A 28 7.89 7.75 3.07
C LEU A 28 7.11 8.74 3.94
N CYS A 29 6.06 8.28 4.60
CA CYS A 29 5.23 9.11 5.46
C CYS A 29 5.70 9.03 6.91
N TYR A 30 6.05 10.18 7.46
CA TYR A 30 6.51 10.35 8.84
C TYR A 30 5.45 10.98 9.75
N CYS A 31 4.17 10.99 9.37
CA CYS A 31 3.15 11.55 10.27
C CYS A 31 3.05 10.72 11.57
N SER A 32 2.47 11.31 12.62
CA SER A 32 2.37 10.66 13.94
C SER A 32 1.65 9.30 13.88
N ILE A 33 0.71 9.11 12.95
CA ILE A 33 0.00 7.84 12.74
C ILE A 33 0.96 6.80 12.15
N CYS A 34 1.61 7.11 11.03
CA CYS A 34 2.51 6.17 10.35
C CYS A 34 3.70 5.77 11.22
N ARG A 35 4.27 6.71 12.00
CA ARG A 35 5.35 6.38 12.95
C ARG A 35 4.92 5.42 14.06
N LYS A 36 3.66 5.46 14.49
CA LYS A 36 3.13 4.54 15.52
C LYS A 36 2.86 3.15 14.96
N GLN A 37 2.42 3.07 13.70
CA GLN A 37 2.07 1.80 13.06
C GLN A 37 3.29 1.03 12.55
N GLN A 38 4.37 1.74 12.18
CA GLN A 38 5.57 1.08 11.68
C GLN A 38 6.50 0.64 12.82
N GLY A 39 7.19 -0.50 12.63
CA GLY A 39 8.32 -0.90 13.45
C GLY A 39 9.59 -0.09 13.19
N GLY A 40 10.75 -0.76 13.07
CA GLY A 40 12.08 -0.15 13.12
C GLY A 40 12.43 0.91 12.08
N GLY A 41 11.62 1.09 11.02
CA GLY A 41 11.84 2.12 10.00
C GLY A 41 11.39 3.52 10.42
N GLY A 42 10.48 3.66 11.39
CA GLY A 42 10.00 4.98 11.82
C GLY A 42 9.23 5.78 10.75
N PHE A 43 8.74 5.13 9.69
CA PHE A 43 7.87 5.68 8.65
C PHE A 43 7.04 4.56 8.00
N ALA A 44 5.91 4.90 7.40
CA ALA A 44 5.19 3.98 6.53
C ALA A 44 5.36 4.36 5.06
N ILE A 45 5.25 3.39 4.16
CA ILE A 45 5.21 3.66 2.72
C ILE A 45 3.77 4.02 2.34
N ASN A 46 3.60 5.17 1.68
CA ASN A 46 2.33 5.57 1.07
C ASN A 46 2.36 5.28 -0.44
N LEU A 47 1.32 4.59 -0.92
CA LEU A 47 1.11 4.27 -2.33
C LEU A 47 -0.19 4.93 -2.79
N GLY A 48 -0.10 5.77 -3.82
CA GLY A 48 -1.27 6.33 -4.51
C GLY A 48 -1.84 5.30 -5.48
N ALA A 49 -3.15 5.08 -5.45
CA ALA A 49 -3.84 4.14 -6.33
C ALA A 49 -5.30 4.60 -6.55
N ASP A 50 -5.93 4.11 -7.61
CA ASP A 50 -7.34 4.38 -7.89
C ASP A 50 -8.22 3.44 -7.05
N ASN A 51 -8.95 4.03 -6.11
CA ASN A 51 -9.80 3.29 -5.19
C ASN A 51 -10.92 2.50 -5.88
N GLU A 52 -11.41 2.95 -7.03
CA GLU A 52 -12.50 2.24 -7.75
C GLU A 52 -12.03 0.89 -8.31
N THR A 53 -10.72 0.74 -8.52
CA THR A 53 -10.11 -0.48 -9.07
C THR A 53 -9.67 -1.48 -8.00
N LEU A 54 -9.84 -1.15 -6.72
CA LEU A 54 -9.37 -1.96 -5.60
C LEU A 54 -10.13 -3.29 -5.49
N ASN A 55 -9.43 -4.40 -5.69
CA ASN A 55 -9.94 -5.75 -5.51
C ASN A 55 -9.21 -6.44 -4.35
N ILE A 56 -9.95 -6.85 -3.31
CA ILE A 56 -9.40 -7.51 -2.12
C ILE A 56 -9.96 -8.93 -1.98
N ARG A 57 -9.11 -9.88 -1.61
CA ARG A 57 -9.47 -11.27 -1.33
C ARG A 57 -8.88 -11.72 0.01
N GLY A 58 -9.67 -12.42 0.82
CA GLY A 58 -9.25 -12.93 2.14
C GLY A 58 -9.96 -12.26 3.33
N LYS A 59 -9.62 -12.69 4.55
CA LYS A 59 -10.07 -12.12 5.83
C LYS A 59 -8.95 -12.16 6.85
#